data_AF-D8UK13-F1
#
_entry.id   AF-D8UK13-F1
#
_cell.length_a   1.000
_cell.length_b   1.000
_cell.length_c   1.000
_cell.angle_alpha   90.00
_cell.angle_beta   90.00
_cell.angle_gamma   90.00
#
_symmetry.space_group_name_H-M   'P 1'
#
loop_
_entity.id
_entity.type
_entity.pdbx_description
1 polymer ?
#
loop_
_entity_poly.entity_id
_entity_poly.type
_entity_poly.pdbx_seq_one_letter_code
_entity_poly.pdbx_strand_id
1 'polypeptide(L)' 'MAMRTPEELSNLIKDLIEQYTPEVKMVDFGIVFQVGDGIARIYGLEKAMSGELLEFEDGTLGIALNLEANNVGAV' A
#
# COMPACT_ATOMS: atom_id res chain seq x y z
N MET A 1 17.32 22.54 -17.41
CA MET A 1 17.85 21.30 -17.98
C MET A 1 16.69 20.65 -18.73
N ALA A 2 16.65 20.77 -20.06
CA ALA A 2 15.53 20.31 -20.87
C ALA A 2 15.92 18.97 -21.51
N MET A 3 15.19 17.90 -21.16
CA MET A 3 15.28 16.58 -21.78
C MET A 3 14.90 16.73 -23.26
N ARG A 4 15.77 16.33 -24.20
CA ARG A 4 15.76 16.96 -25.53
C ARG A 4 15.68 16.02 -26.73
N THR A 5 15.62 14.70 -26.57
CA THR A 5 15.28 13.80 -27.70
C THR A 5 14.36 12.64 -27.31
N PRO A 6 13.48 12.18 -28.21
CA PRO A 6 12.65 10.98 -27.99
C PRO A 6 13.46 9.69 -27.74
N GLU A 7 14.71 9.67 -28.23
CA GLU A 7 15.64 8.55 -28.10
C GLU A 7 16.17 8.44 -26.66
N GLU A 8 16.49 9.56 -26.02
CA GLU A 8 16.87 9.60 -24.59
C GLU A 8 15.73 9.08 -23.70
N LEU A 9 14.49 9.45 -24.00
CA LEU A 9 13.32 8.95 -23.27
C LEU A 9 13.11 7.45 -23.48
N SER A 10 13.27 6.97 -24.73
CA SER A 10 13.13 5.55 -25.03
C SER A 10 14.21 4.70 -24.38
N ASN A 11 15.45 5.21 -24.33
CA ASN A 11 16.55 4.51 -23.68
C ASN A 11 16.37 4.49 -22.15
N LEU A 12 15.95 5.60 -21.55
CA LEU A 12 15.65 5.66 -20.11
C LEU A 12 14.56 4.64 -19.72
N ILE A 13 13.48 4.53 -20.49
CA ILE A 13 12.41 3.56 -20.20
C ILE A 13 12.92 2.12 -20.34
N LYS A 14 13.75 1.82 -21.33
CA LYS A 14 14.39 0.50 -21.47
C LYS A 14 15.26 0.17 -20.27
N ASP A 15 16.11 1.11 -19.85
CA ASP A 15 16.99 0.94 -18.70
C ASP A 15 16.19 0.68 -17.40
N LEU A 16 15.05 1.36 -17.23
CA LEU A 16 14.14 1.13 -16.10
C LEU A 16 13.49 -0.25 -16.13
N ILE A 17 13.12 -0.75 -17.31
CA ILE A 17 12.55 -2.10 -17.47
C ILE A 17 13.62 -3.16 -17.22
N GLU A 18 14.84 -2.97 -17.70
CA GLU A 18 15.95 -3.90 -17.48
C GLU A 18 16.37 -3.97 -16.01
N GLN A 19 16.31 -2.85 -15.29
CA GLN A 19 16.59 -2.78 -13.85
C GLN A 19 15.43 -3.27 -12.98
N TYR A 20 14.22 -3.40 -13.54
CA TYR A 20 13.06 -3.85 -12.78
C TYR A 20 13.22 -5.32 -12.41
N THR A 21 13.51 -5.55 -11.13
CA THR A 21 13.50 -6.88 -10.54
C THR A 21 12.17 -7.05 -9.79
N PRO A 22 11.32 -8.02 -10.16
CA PRO A 22 10.08 -8.26 -9.44
C PRO A 22 10.40 -8.70 -8.01
N GLU A 23 10.10 -7.83 -7.05
CA GLU A 23 10.30 -8.09 -5.64
C GLU A 23 9.09 -8.83 -5.10
N VAL A 24 9.25 -10.11 -4.74
CA VAL A 24 8.19 -10.87 -4.07
C VAL A 24 8.13 -10.41 -2.62
N LYS A 25 7.25 -9.45 -2.33
CA LYS A 25 6.97 -9.00 -0.97
C LYS A 25 5.86 -9.85 -0.38
N MET A 26 6.16 -10.51 0.74
CA MET A 26 5.10 -11.02 1.61
C MET A 26 4.48 -9.83 2.32
N VAL A 27 3.30 -9.43 1.87
CA VAL A 27 2.50 -8.41 2.52
C VAL A 27 1.47 -9.07 3.43
N ASP A 28 1.25 -8.46 4.58
CA ASP A 28 0.10 -8.81 5.41
C ASP A 28 -1.12 -8.07 4.87
N PHE A 29 -2.26 -8.75 4.78
CA PHE A 29 -3.46 -8.17 4.19
C PHE A 29 -4.68 -8.45 5.06
N GLY A 30 -5.71 -7.64 4.88
CA GLY A 30 -6.97 -7.78 5.58
C GLY A 30 -8.16 -7.44 4.69
N ILE A 31 -9.35 -7.80 5.17
CA ILE A 31 -10.62 -7.56 4.49
C ILE A 31 -11.43 -6.59 5.34
N VAL A 32 -11.77 -5.44 4.76
CA VAL A 32 -12.70 -4.48 5.38
C VAL A 32 -14.10 -5.09 5.35
N PHE A 33 -14.72 -5.25 6.51
CA PHE A 33 -16.07 -5.82 6.62
C PHE A 33 -17.12 -4.81 7.11
N GLN A 34 -16.67 -3.71 7.71
CA GLN A 34 -17.55 -2.65 8.18
C GLN A 34 -16.83 -1.31 8.11
N VAL A 35 -17.55 -0.27 7.69
CA VAL A 35 -17.09 1.13 7.76
C VAL A 35 -18.19 1.97 8.38
N GLY A 36 -17.84 2.83 9.34
CA GLY A 36 -18.77 3.75 9.98
C GLY A 36 -18.04 4.92 10.64
N ASP A 37 -18.57 6.14 10.46
CA ASP A 37 -17.99 7.39 11.02
C ASP A 37 -16.50 7.59 10.74
N GLY A 38 -16.05 7.15 9.56
CA GLY A 38 -14.64 7.20 9.15
C GLY A 38 -13.77 6.08 9.73
N ILE A 39 -14.33 5.15 10.50
CA ILE A 39 -13.60 4.01 11.06
C ILE A 39 -13.91 2.74 10.26
N ALA A 40 -12.88 2.14 9.68
CA ALA A 40 -12.93 0.83 9.05
C ALA A 40 -12.58 -0.28 10.06
N ARG A 41 -13.35 -1.37 10.06
CA ARG A 41 -13.02 -2.60 10.76
C ARG A 41 -12.55 -3.65 9.76
N ILE A 42 -11.40 -4.24 10.06
CA ILE A 42 -10.64 -5.07 9.14
C ILE A 42 -10.36 -6.42 9.80
N TYR A 43 -10.72 -7.52 9.14
CA TYR A 43 -10.28 -8.87 9.51
C TYR A 43 -8.91 -9.15 8.91
N GLY A 44 -8.01 -9.83 9.64
CA GLY A 44 -6.64 -10.08 9.21
C GLY A 44 -5.69 -9.04 9.80
N LEU A 45 -4.65 -8.64 9.04
CA LEU A 45 -3.61 -7.72 9.51
C LEU A 45 -2.97 -8.18 10.83
N GLU A 46 -2.64 -9.47 10.93
CA GLU A 46 -2.12 -10.10 12.16
C GLU A 46 -0.79 -9.49 12.64
N LYS A 47 -0.04 -8.89 11.72
CA LYS A 47 1.26 -8.26 11.99
C LYS A 47 1.17 -6.74 12.10
N ALA A 48 -0.02 -6.15 11.93
CA ALA A 48 -0.17 -4.70 12.00
C ALA A 48 0.12 -4.18 13.41
N MET A 49 0.79 -3.04 13.46
CA MET A 49 1.11 -2.33 14.70
C MET A 49 0.13 -1.17 14.92
N SER A 50 -0.14 -0.84 16.18
CA SER A 50 -0.92 0.36 16.50
C SER A 50 -0.13 1.60 16.06
N GLY A 51 -0.79 2.52 15.36
CA GLY A 51 -0.20 3.68 14.72
C GLY A 51 0.43 3.40 13.35
N GLU A 52 0.36 2.19 12.83
CA GLU A 52 0.86 1.87 11.50
C GLU A 52 -0.04 2.45 10.40
N LEU A 53 0.59 2.84 9.29
CA LEU A 53 -0.09 3.32 8.10
C LEU A 53 -0.58 2.13 7.28
N LEU A 54 -1.88 2.07 7.03
CA LEU A 54 -2.53 1.08 6.19
C LEU A 54 -2.89 1.70 4.85
N GLU A 55 -2.60 0.97 3.78
CA GLU A 55 -3.03 1.32 2.42
C GLU A 55 -4.27 0.49 2.07
N PHE A 56 -5.35 1.18 1.71
CA PHE A 56 -6.58 0.56 1.24
C PHE A 56 -6.51 0.31 -0.26
N GLU A 57 -7.40 -0.57 -0.76
CA GLU A 57 -7.41 -0.98 -2.17
C GLU A 57 -7.63 0.20 -3.15
N ASP A 58 -8.31 1.25 -2.70
CA ASP A 58 -8.55 2.47 -3.47
C ASP A 58 -7.37 3.48 -3.41
N GLY A 59 -6.28 3.13 -2.71
CA GLY A 59 -5.12 3.99 -2.49
C GLY A 59 -5.29 4.99 -1.34
N THR A 60 -6.42 4.93 -0.61
CA THR A 60 -6.59 5.73 0.62
C THR A 60 -5.61 5.24 1.68
N LEU A 61 -5.09 6.17 2.47
CA LEU A 61 -4.25 5.87 3.62
C LEU A 61 -5.06 6.02 4.90
N GLY A 62 -4.95 5.05 5.79
CA GLY A 62 -5.50 5.13 7.14
C GLY A 62 -4.49 4.74 8.20
N ILE A 63 -4.84 4.99 9.45
CA ILE A 63 -3.99 4.67 10.60
C ILE A 63 -4.66 3.56 11.40
N ALA A 64 -3.92 2.48 11.66
CA ALA A 64 -4.35 1.42 12.57
C ALA A 64 -4.43 1.98 14.01
N LEU A 65 -5.63 2.12 14.56
CA LEU A 65 -5.84 2.66 15.90
C LEU A 65 -5.92 1.53 16.94
N ASN A 66 -6.87 0.62 16.76
CA ASN A 66 -7.18 -0.45 17.70
C ASN A 66 -6.85 -1.81 17.11
N LEU A 67 -6.12 -2.63 17.88
CA LEU A 67 -5.84 -4.02 17.55
C LEU A 67 -6.66 -4.90 18.50
N GLU A 68 -7.79 -5.43 18.02
CA GLU A 68 -8.58 -6.42 18.75
C GLU A 68 -8.14 -7.84 18.35
N ALA A 69 -8.46 -8.84 19.16
CA ALA A 69 -8.07 -10.24 18.90
C ALA A 69 -8.53 -10.77 17.53
N ASN A 70 -9.62 -10.22 17.00
CA ASN A 70 -10.24 -10.69 15.77
C ASN A 70 -10.31 -9.62 14.67
N ASN A 71 -10.00 -8.35 14.96
CA ASN A 71 -10.09 -7.29 13.95
C ASN A 71 -9.23 -6.07 14.30
N VAL A 72 -8.87 -5.32 13.28
CA VAL A 72 -8.16 -4.05 13.38
C VAL A 72 -9.12 -2.91 13.05
N GLY A 73 -9.15 -1.88 13.90
CA GLY A 73 -9.84 -0.63 13.66
C GLY A 73 -8.88 0.40 13.05
N ALA A 74 -9.22 0.94 11.89
CA ALA A 74 -8.44 1.95 11.19
C ALA A 74 -9.28 3.20 10.89
N VAL A 75 -8.65 4.38 10.90
CA VAL A 75 -9.27 5.68 10.54
C VAL A 75 -8.61 6.29 9.33
#